data_AF-A0A6A5A2T1-F1
#
_entry.id   AF-A0A6A5A2T1-F1
#
_cell.length_a   1.000
_cell.length_b   1.000
_cell.length_c   1.000
_cell.angle_alpha   90.00
_cell.angle_beta   90.00
_cell.angle_gamma   90.00
#
_symmetry.space_group_name_H-M   'P 1'
#
loop_
_entity.id
_entity.type
_entity.pdbx_description
1 polymer ?
#
loop_
_entity_poly.entity_id
_entity_poly.type
_entity_poly.pdbx_seq_one_letter_code
_entity_poly.pdbx_strand_id
1 'polypeptide(L)'
;MKMALAVRRLSHQPQQAPRVIASLRSLQALPPSKALKFRWKGNVDGFVFLSGDTPHAYANRCSHVALELDLNDADFFSHGFIQCKVHGAMFDPESGLCLRPPPQCKRLHPLRRIPLVVEADNVLLSDGHPPAPSQTQIFDDTYLRDKQVQLQAAMDADAMDIQAEVDAINQRSLRLMAAAKRHTKPTK
;
A
#
# COMPACT_ATOMS: atom_id res chain seq x y z
N MET A 1 19.58 18.42 -57.18
CA MET A 1 19.25 18.53 -55.73
C MET A 1 19.48 17.17 -55.08
N LYS A 2 20.50 17.02 -54.22
CA LYS A 2 20.75 15.78 -53.46
C LYS A 2 20.17 15.97 -52.05
N MET A 3 19.14 15.23 -51.69
CA MET A 3 18.64 15.17 -50.31
C MET A 3 19.49 14.17 -49.53
N ALA A 4 20.18 14.64 -48.49
CA ALA A 4 20.90 13.79 -47.56
C ALA A 4 19.93 13.27 -46.49
N LEU A 5 19.82 11.94 -46.35
CA LEU A 5 19.12 11.30 -45.24
C LEU A 5 19.92 11.52 -43.95
N ALA A 6 19.34 12.26 -43.01
CA ALA A 6 19.85 12.37 -41.65
C ALA A 6 19.50 11.10 -40.87
N VAL A 7 20.48 10.22 -40.67
CA VAL A 7 20.37 9.08 -39.75
C VAL A 7 20.31 9.64 -38.32
N ARG A 8 19.14 9.56 -37.68
CA ARG A 8 18.97 9.89 -36.25
C ARG A 8 19.87 8.98 -35.43
N ARG A 9 20.90 9.55 -34.79
CA ARG A 9 21.66 8.86 -33.74
C ARG A 9 20.70 8.59 -32.58
N LEU A 10 20.45 7.32 -32.31
CA LEU A 10 19.86 6.88 -31.05
C LEU A 10 20.86 7.27 -29.95
N SER A 11 20.54 8.34 -29.22
CA SER A 11 21.23 8.72 -28.01
C SER A 11 21.04 7.63 -26.97
N HIS A 12 22.04 6.75 -26.84
CA HIS A 12 22.13 5.78 -25.75
C HIS A 12 22.42 6.58 -24.48
N GLN A 13 21.39 6.86 -23.68
CA GLN A 13 21.57 7.43 -22.35
C GLN A 13 22.42 6.44 -21.52
N PRO A 14 23.46 6.89 -20.81
CA PRO A 14 24.24 6.00 -19.95
C PRO A 14 23.29 5.37 -18.92
N GLN A 15 23.23 4.04 -18.91
CA GLN A 15 22.52 3.30 -17.87
C GLN A 15 23.15 3.67 -16.52
N GLN A 16 22.34 4.11 -15.57
CA GLN A 16 22.83 4.45 -14.24
C GLN A 16 23.27 3.16 -13.56
N ALA A 17 24.29 3.24 -12.70
CA ALA A 17 24.72 2.06 -11.95
C ALA A 17 23.54 1.52 -11.10
N PRO A 18 23.35 0.20 -11.03
CA PRO A 18 22.23 -0.39 -10.32
C PRO A 18 22.28 0.04 -8.84
N ARG A 19 21.19 0.66 -8.37
CA ARG A 19 21.13 1.26 -7.04
C ARG A 19 20.42 0.33 -6.06
N VAL A 20 21.17 -0.25 -5.12
CA VAL A 20 20.62 -1.01 -4.01
C VAL A 20 19.79 -0.08 -3.12
N ILE A 21 18.56 -0.48 -2.79
CA ILE A 21 17.65 0.29 -1.91
C ILE A 21 17.35 -0.41 -0.60
N ALA A 22 17.44 -1.74 -0.57
CA ALA A 22 17.21 -2.56 0.61
C ALA A 22 17.85 -3.94 0.40
N SER A 23 17.87 -4.75 1.47
CA SER A 23 18.08 -6.19 1.35
C SER A 23 16.79 -6.95 1.71
N LEU A 24 16.58 -8.16 1.18
CA LEU A 24 15.40 -8.97 1.50
C LEU A 24 15.29 -9.18 3.01
N ARG A 25 16.40 -9.50 3.68
CA ARG A 25 16.46 -9.58 5.14
C ARG A 25 15.98 -8.30 5.83
N SER A 26 16.40 -7.13 5.35
CA SER A 26 15.97 -5.86 5.94
C SER A 26 14.46 -5.62 5.78
N LEU A 27 13.88 -6.08 4.67
CA LEU A 27 12.44 -5.96 4.43
C LEU A 27 11.64 -6.97 5.27
N GLN A 28 12.16 -8.19 5.47
CA GLN A 28 11.54 -9.20 6.35
C GLN A 28 11.48 -8.75 7.82
N ALA A 29 12.42 -7.90 8.24
CA ALA A 29 12.48 -7.37 9.60
C ALA A 29 11.51 -6.20 9.85
N LEU A 30 10.79 -5.72 8.83
CA LEU A 30 9.86 -4.60 8.99
C LEU A 30 8.61 -5.01 9.77
N PRO A 31 8.07 -4.14 10.63
CA PRO A 31 6.73 -4.33 11.18
C PRO A 31 5.69 -4.48 10.05
N PRO A 32 4.59 -5.23 10.26
CA PRO A 32 3.60 -5.50 9.21
C PRO A 32 3.00 -4.24 8.57
N SER A 33 2.93 -3.13 9.30
CA SER A 33 2.38 -1.86 8.80
C SER A 33 3.38 -0.97 8.08
N LYS A 34 4.68 -1.29 8.15
CA LYS A 34 5.76 -0.42 7.69
C LYS A 34 6.30 -0.84 6.32
N ALA A 35 6.78 0.15 5.58
CA ALA A 35 7.60 -0.05 4.38
C ALA A 35 8.90 0.77 4.51
N LEU A 36 9.92 0.41 3.74
CA LEU A 36 11.17 1.18 3.66
C LEU A 36 11.01 2.29 2.62
N LYS A 37 11.13 3.55 3.04
CA LYS A 37 11.15 4.72 2.13
C LYS A 37 12.54 4.91 1.51
N PHE A 38 12.59 5.33 0.26
CA PHE A 38 13.82 5.66 -0.45
C PHE A 38 13.60 6.79 -1.46
N ARG A 39 14.63 7.60 -1.73
CA ARG A 39 14.58 8.64 -2.77
C ARG A 39 14.46 8.00 -4.16
N TRP A 40 13.48 8.33 -4.99
CA TRP A 40 13.36 7.70 -6.31
C TRP A 40 13.70 8.63 -7.49
N LYS A 41 12.79 9.52 -7.88
CA LYS A 41 12.97 10.42 -9.04
C LYS A 41 12.50 11.83 -8.69
N GLY A 42 13.36 12.82 -8.92
CA GLY A 42 13.08 14.21 -8.54
C GLY A 42 12.75 14.32 -7.06
N ASN A 43 11.64 14.98 -6.73
CA ASN A 43 11.14 15.15 -5.36
C ASN A 43 10.12 14.08 -4.95
N VAL A 44 10.07 12.94 -5.65
CA VAL A 44 9.17 11.84 -5.31
C VAL A 44 9.97 10.71 -4.68
N ASP A 45 9.61 10.38 -3.45
CA ASP A 45 10.11 9.20 -2.77
C ASP A 45 9.34 7.96 -3.24
N GLY A 46 9.97 6.80 -3.12
CA GLY A 46 9.37 5.49 -3.26
C GLY A 46 9.31 4.79 -1.92
N PHE A 47 8.50 3.75 -1.84
CA PHE A 47 8.51 2.81 -0.72
C PHE A 47 8.58 1.39 -1.24
N VAL A 48 9.30 0.53 -0.52
CA VAL A 48 9.51 -0.90 -0.84
C VAL A 48 9.18 -1.76 0.38
N PHE A 49 8.57 -2.91 0.13
CA PHE A 49 8.12 -3.85 1.15
C PHE A 49 8.04 -5.26 0.54
N LEU A 50 7.75 -6.27 1.35
CA LEU A 50 7.47 -7.63 0.88
C LEU A 50 5.97 -7.92 0.91
N SER A 51 5.47 -8.50 -0.18
CA SER A 51 4.18 -9.19 -0.21
C SER A 51 4.44 -10.67 -0.38
N GLY A 52 4.17 -11.46 0.66
CA GLY A 52 4.77 -12.78 0.81
C GLY A 52 6.29 -12.66 0.78
N ASP A 53 6.95 -13.38 -0.13
CA ASP A 53 8.41 -13.34 -0.32
C ASP A 53 8.84 -12.44 -1.49
N THR A 54 7.91 -11.75 -2.14
CA THR A 54 8.20 -10.93 -3.32
C THR A 54 8.32 -9.46 -2.94
N PRO A 55 9.39 -8.74 -3.32
CA PRO A 55 9.48 -7.30 -3.09
C PRO A 55 8.64 -6.51 -4.09
N HIS A 56 7.87 -5.57 -3.56
CA HIS A 56 7.06 -4.62 -4.34
C HIS A 56 7.49 -3.20 -3.98
N ALA A 57 7.51 -2.32 -4.97
CA ALA A 57 7.73 -0.89 -4.75
C ALA A 57 6.80 -0.01 -5.58
N TYR A 58 6.40 1.10 -4.98
CA TYR A 58 5.56 2.12 -5.61
C TYR A 58 6.08 3.51 -5.30
N ALA A 59 5.74 4.47 -6.16
CA ALA A 59 5.93 5.88 -5.86
C ALA A 59 5.06 6.26 -4.66
N ASN A 60 5.64 6.97 -3.69
CA ASN A 60 4.93 7.52 -2.55
C ASN A 60 4.13 8.77 -2.97
N ARG A 61 3.15 8.58 -3.83
CA ARG A 61 2.27 9.64 -4.32
C ARG A 61 0.92 9.05 -4.64
N CYS A 62 -0.12 9.60 -4.02
CA CYS A 62 -1.47 9.17 -4.30
C CYS A 62 -1.82 9.41 -5.78
N SER A 63 -2.53 8.46 -6.37
CA SER A 63 -3.01 8.55 -7.75
C SER A 63 -4.26 9.44 -7.89
N HIS A 64 -4.92 9.79 -6.77
CA HIS A 64 -6.08 10.67 -6.72
C HIS A 64 -5.72 12.13 -6.41
N VAL A 65 -4.74 12.37 -5.53
CA VAL A 65 -4.29 13.71 -5.13
C VAL A 65 -2.76 13.78 -5.13
N ALA A 66 -2.20 14.97 -5.36
CA ALA A 66 -0.75 15.17 -5.49
C ALA A 66 0.01 15.19 -4.14
N LEU A 67 -0.28 14.26 -3.23
CA LEU A 67 0.32 14.16 -1.89
C LEU A 67 0.89 12.75 -1.63
N GLU A 68 1.80 12.65 -0.66
CA GLU A 68 2.36 11.39 -0.17
C GLU A 68 1.28 10.56 0.57
N LEU A 69 1.43 9.24 0.56
CA LEU A 69 0.45 8.29 1.13
C LEU A 69 0.56 8.18 2.65
N ASP A 70 1.76 8.31 3.21
CA ASP A 70 2.13 7.90 4.58
C ASP A 70 2.20 9.03 5.61
N LEU A 71 1.97 10.28 5.20
CA LEU A 71 2.16 11.46 6.07
C LEU A 71 3.55 11.49 6.75
N ASN A 72 4.58 10.97 6.07
CA ASN A 72 5.98 10.87 6.53
C ASN A 72 6.28 9.91 7.69
N ASP A 73 5.36 9.04 8.10
CA ASP A 73 5.63 8.06 9.16
C ASP A 73 6.08 6.68 8.66
N ALA A 74 6.15 6.48 7.33
CA ALA A 74 6.49 5.22 6.67
C ALA A 74 5.58 4.03 7.04
N ASP A 75 4.40 4.28 7.61
CA ASP A 75 3.34 3.29 7.77
C ASP A 75 2.33 3.46 6.64
N PHE A 76 2.19 2.38 5.86
CA PHE A 76 1.47 2.36 4.60
C PHE A 76 0.31 1.37 4.61
N PHE A 77 0.21 0.47 5.59
CA PHE A 77 -0.72 -0.65 5.51
C PHE A 77 -1.81 -0.59 6.56
N SER A 78 -3.02 -0.89 6.12
CA SER A 78 -4.19 -1.10 6.95
C SER A 78 -5.03 -2.23 6.36
N HIS A 79 -5.52 -3.13 7.21
CA HIS A 79 -6.24 -4.34 6.80
C HIS A 79 -5.46 -5.24 5.83
N GLY A 80 -4.13 -5.16 5.80
CA GLY A 80 -3.28 -5.88 4.83
C GLY A 80 -3.17 -5.23 3.45
N PHE A 81 -3.75 -4.04 3.25
CA PHE A 81 -3.74 -3.28 1.99
C PHE A 81 -2.99 -1.97 2.16
N ILE A 82 -2.50 -1.40 1.05
CA ILE A 82 -1.87 -0.08 1.09
C ILE A 82 -2.97 0.98 1.28
N GLN A 83 -2.82 1.85 2.26
CA GLN A 83 -3.75 2.95 2.54
C GLN A 83 -3.09 4.30 2.29
N CYS A 84 -3.79 5.17 1.54
CA CYS A 84 -3.50 6.60 1.54
C CYS A 84 -4.05 7.21 2.84
N LYS A 85 -3.19 7.60 3.78
CA LYS A 85 -3.57 8.23 5.06
C LYS A 85 -4.20 9.62 4.90
N VAL A 86 -4.05 10.25 3.74
CA VAL A 86 -4.66 11.56 3.46
C VAL A 86 -6.19 11.47 3.36
N HIS A 87 -6.72 10.47 2.66
CA HIS A 87 -8.16 10.39 2.36
C HIS A 87 -8.71 8.96 2.23
N GLY A 88 -7.97 7.96 2.72
CA GLY A 88 -8.45 6.59 2.91
C GLY A 88 -8.58 5.74 1.65
N ALA A 89 -7.97 6.14 0.52
CA ALA A 89 -7.92 5.25 -0.65
C ALA A 89 -7.14 3.98 -0.34
N MET A 90 -7.62 2.83 -0.80
CA MET A 90 -7.02 1.52 -0.56
C MET A 90 -6.53 0.91 -1.86
N PHE A 91 -5.32 0.36 -1.83
CA PHE A 91 -4.66 -0.25 -2.99
C PHE A 91 -4.19 -1.66 -2.66
N ASP A 92 -4.27 -2.53 -3.66
CA ASP A 92 -3.74 -3.88 -3.57
C ASP A 92 -2.19 -3.85 -3.51
N PRO A 93 -1.55 -4.51 -2.52
CA PRO A 93 -0.10 -4.50 -2.39
C PRO A 93 0.64 -5.16 -3.56
N GLU A 94 0.06 -6.21 -4.15
CA GLU A 94 0.73 -7.00 -5.19
C GLU A 94 0.73 -6.28 -6.53
N SER A 95 -0.42 -5.73 -6.95
CA SER A 95 -0.68 -5.13 -8.26
C SER A 95 -0.57 -3.59 -8.25
N GLY A 96 -0.87 -2.95 -7.12
CA GLY A 96 -1.02 -1.50 -7.00
C GLY A 96 -2.36 -0.97 -7.47
N LEU A 97 -3.31 -1.85 -7.83
CA LEU A 97 -4.66 -1.46 -8.24
C LEU A 97 -5.38 -0.74 -7.10
N CYS A 98 -6.08 0.34 -7.44
CA CYS A 98 -7.00 0.98 -6.50
C CYS A 98 -8.23 0.10 -6.33
N LEU A 99 -8.46 -0.38 -5.11
CA LEU A 99 -9.59 -1.23 -4.76
C LEU A 99 -10.77 -0.41 -4.24
N ARG A 100 -10.46 0.63 -3.46
CA ARG A 100 -11.44 1.55 -2.87
C ARG A 100 -10.96 3.00 -3.05
N PRO A 101 -11.61 3.80 -3.90
CA PRO A 101 -11.26 5.21 -4.07
C PRO A 101 -11.74 6.03 -2.85
N PRO A 102 -11.27 7.29 -2.71
CA PRO A 102 -11.83 8.17 -1.68
C PRO A 102 -13.35 8.41 -1.90
N PRO A 103 -14.12 8.75 -0.86
CA PRO A 103 -15.59 8.85 -0.93
C PRO A 103 -16.15 9.74 -2.06
N GLN A 104 -15.41 10.78 -2.45
CA GLN A 104 -15.81 11.73 -3.51
C GLN A 104 -15.27 11.38 -4.89
N CYS A 105 -14.59 10.23 -5.04
CA CYS A 105 -14.03 9.77 -6.29
C CYS A 105 -14.60 8.40 -6.68
N LYS A 106 -15.00 8.24 -7.94
CA LYS A 106 -15.47 6.95 -8.48
C LYS A 106 -14.43 6.24 -9.35
N ARG A 107 -13.26 6.85 -9.56
CA ARG A 107 -12.24 6.35 -10.48
C ARG A 107 -11.20 5.53 -9.73
N LEU A 108 -10.90 4.35 -10.26
CA LEU A 108 -9.85 3.48 -9.75
C LEU A 108 -8.56 3.81 -10.51
N HIS A 109 -7.72 4.66 -9.91
CA HIS A 109 -6.41 5.00 -10.46
C HIS A 109 -5.32 4.21 -9.73
N PRO A 110 -4.55 3.33 -10.40
CA PRO A 110 -3.54 2.53 -9.73
C PRO A 110 -2.34 3.37 -9.26
N LEU A 111 -1.58 2.83 -8.32
CA LEU A 111 -0.29 3.38 -7.93
C LEU A 111 0.74 3.19 -9.05
N ARG A 112 1.69 4.12 -9.11
CA ARG A 112 2.81 4.00 -10.05
C ARG A 112 3.85 3.02 -9.50
N ARG A 113 3.92 1.84 -10.09
CA ARG A 113 4.94 0.83 -9.77
C ARG A 113 6.35 1.32 -10.05
N ILE A 114 7.28 1.00 -9.15
CA ILE A 114 8.71 1.20 -9.30
C ILE A 114 9.33 -0.16 -9.65
N PRO A 115 10.02 -0.29 -10.80
CA PRO A 115 10.62 -1.55 -11.22
C PRO A 115 11.81 -1.95 -10.34
N LEU A 116 11.87 -3.21 -9.92
CA LEU A 116 12.90 -3.77 -9.06
C LEU A 116 13.60 -4.96 -9.73
N VAL A 117 14.85 -5.20 -9.35
CA VAL A 117 15.58 -6.45 -9.60
C VAL A 117 16.04 -6.97 -8.24
N VAL A 118 16.01 -8.30 -8.06
CA VAL A 118 16.57 -8.95 -6.88
C VAL A 118 17.81 -9.73 -7.30
N GLU A 119 18.94 -9.43 -6.66
CA GLU A 119 20.20 -10.15 -6.87
C GLU A 119 20.71 -10.65 -5.51
N ALA A 120 20.66 -11.96 -5.31
CA ALA A 120 20.89 -12.59 -4.01
C ALA A 120 20.00 -11.98 -2.90
N ASP A 121 20.58 -11.28 -1.93
CA ASP A 121 19.83 -10.58 -0.87
C ASP A 121 19.51 -9.12 -1.25
N ASN A 122 20.09 -8.56 -2.31
CA ASN A 122 19.94 -7.14 -2.62
C ASN A 122 18.70 -6.88 -3.47
N VAL A 123 17.93 -5.85 -3.07
CA VAL A 123 16.83 -5.29 -3.85
C VAL A 123 17.34 -4.01 -4.52
N LEU A 124 17.36 -4.00 -5.84
CA LEU A 124 17.92 -2.94 -6.67
C LEU A 124 16.83 -2.24 -7.48
N LEU A 125 16.98 -0.94 -7.70
CA LEU A 125 16.19 -0.22 -8.70
C LEU A 125 16.58 -0.68 -10.10
N SER A 126 15.58 -0.99 -10.93
CA SER A 126 15.78 -1.17 -12.35
C SER A 126 15.61 0.15 -13.09
N ASP A 127 16.58 0.49 -13.95
CA ASP A 127 16.53 1.66 -14.84
C ASP A 127 15.50 1.52 -15.98
N GLY A 128 14.92 0.33 -16.13
CA GLY A 128 13.93 0.03 -17.15
C GLY A 128 12.60 0.76 -16.95
N HIS A 129 11.86 0.89 -18.06
CA HIS A 129 10.40 0.80 -18.00
C HIS A 129 10.05 -0.43 -17.15
N PRO A 130 8.97 -0.42 -16.32
CA PRO A 130 8.53 -1.63 -15.63
C PRO A 130 8.66 -2.81 -16.56
N PRO A 131 9.32 -3.92 -16.16
CA PRO A 131 9.30 -5.10 -16.98
C PRO A 131 7.83 -5.28 -17.34
N ALA A 132 7.54 -5.30 -18.64
CA ALA A 132 6.19 -5.61 -19.10
C ALA A 132 5.75 -6.80 -18.25
N PRO A 133 4.60 -6.71 -17.56
CA PRO A 133 4.24 -7.55 -16.41
C PRO A 133 4.77 -8.94 -16.71
N SER A 134 5.81 -9.36 -15.97
CA SER A 134 6.54 -10.59 -16.26
C SER A 134 5.48 -11.65 -16.46
N GLN A 135 5.43 -12.15 -17.68
CA GLN A 135 4.40 -13.03 -18.24
C GLN A 135 3.85 -13.93 -17.12
N THR A 136 2.64 -13.64 -16.62
CA THR A 136 1.62 -14.56 -16.02
C THR A 136 0.55 -13.82 -15.19
N GLN A 137 0.80 -12.65 -14.59
CA GLN A 137 -0.24 -12.00 -13.75
C GLN A 137 -1.13 -11.02 -14.53
N ILE A 138 -2.26 -11.54 -15.01
CA ILE A 138 -3.35 -10.74 -15.55
C ILE A 138 -4.15 -10.19 -14.37
N PHE A 139 -4.10 -8.87 -14.16
CA PHE A 139 -4.94 -8.18 -13.18
C PHE A 139 -6.21 -7.66 -13.86
N ASP A 140 -7.09 -8.59 -14.22
CA ASP A 140 -8.37 -8.29 -14.87
C ASP A 140 -9.46 -7.86 -13.88
N ASP A 141 -10.68 -7.66 -14.41
CA ASP A 141 -11.84 -7.28 -13.59
C ASP A 141 -12.21 -8.34 -12.55
N THR A 142 -11.92 -9.63 -12.81
CA THR A 142 -12.13 -10.72 -11.85
C THR A 142 -11.16 -10.58 -10.69
N TYR A 143 -9.86 -10.38 -10.97
CA TYR A 143 -8.86 -10.12 -9.93
C TYR A 143 -9.23 -8.89 -9.07
N LEU A 144 -9.67 -7.81 -9.71
CA LEU A 144 -10.12 -6.61 -9.01
C LEU A 144 -11.31 -6.90 -8.08
N ARG A 145 -12.33 -7.62 -8.59
CA ARG A 145 -13.52 -8.02 -7.82
C ARG A 145 -13.12 -8.84 -6.59
N ASP A 146 -12.24 -9.82 -6.77
CA ASP A 146 -11.79 -10.70 -5.70
C ASP A 146 -11.03 -9.92 -4.62
N LYS A 147 -10.11 -9.04 -5.01
CA LYS A 147 -9.39 -8.18 -4.06
C LYS A 147 -10.32 -7.19 -3.35
N GLN A 148 -11.38 -6.68 -4.00
CA GLN A 148 -12.39 -5.86 -3.33
C GLN A 148 -13.18 -6.63 -2.28
N VAL A 149 -13.54 -7.89 -2.56
CA VAL A 149 -14.19 -8.77 -1.59
C VAL A 149 -13.27 -9.05 -0.39
N GLN A 150 -11.98 -9.33 -0.65
CA GLN A 150 -10.98 -9.53 0.41
C GLN A 150 -10.82 -8.28 1.28
N LEU A 151 -10.72 -7.09 0.66
CA LEU A 151 -10.65 -5.83 1.40
C LEU A 151 -11.89 -5.60 2.26
N GLN A 152 -13.09 -5.83 1.72
CA GLN A 152 -14.32 -5.66 2.48
C GLN A 152 -14.37 -6.63 3.67
N ALA A 153 -14.04 -7.89 3.46
CA ALA A 153 -14.00 -8.89 4.54
C ALA A 153 -13.00 -8.53 5.64
N ALA A 154 -11.81 -8.02 5.29
CA ALA A 154 -10.81 -7.59 6.27
C ALA A 154 -11.28 -6.37 7.08
N MET A 155 -11.94 -5.40 6.42
CA MET A 155 -12.54 -4.26 7.11
C MET A 155 -13.69 -4.66 8.03
N ASP A 156 -14.55 -5.60 7.59
CA ASP A 156 -15.66 -6.09 8.40
C ASP A 156 -15.17 -6.86 9.63
N ALA A 157 -14.10 -7.65 9.49
CA ALA A 157 -13.46 -8.34 10.61
C ALA A 157 -12.95 -7.34 11.66
N ASP A 158 -12.20 -6.32 11.25
CA ASP A 158 -11.72 -5.27 12.16
C ASP A 158 -12.88 -4.49 12.82
N ALA A 159 -13.95 -4.23 12.07
CA ALA A 159 -15.14 -3.58 12.61
C ALA A 159 -15.85 -4.46 13.67
N MET A 160 -15.91 -5.78 13.46
CA MET A 160 -16.46 -6.72 14.44
C MET A 160 -15.63 -6.76 15.72
N ASP A 161 -14.31 -6.73 15.61
CA ASP A 161 -13.41 -6.70 16.78
C ASP A 161 -13.60 -5.41 17.60
N ILE A 162 -13.65 -4.26 16.92
CA ILE A 162 -13.92 -2.96 17.57
C ILE A 162 -15.29 -2.97 18.25
N GLN A 163 -16.33 -3.51 17.58
CA GLN A 163 -17.67 -3.59 18.16
C GLN A 163 -17.70 -4.49 19.40
N ALA A 164 -16.98 -5.61 19.38
CA ALA A 164 -16.88 -6.50 20.54
C ALA A 164 -16.23 -5.80 21.75
N GLU A 165 -15.20 -4.98 21.53
CA GLU A 165 -14.58 -4.17 22.58
C GLU A 165 -15.55 -3.14 23.17
N VAL A 166 -16.27 -2.42 22.31
CA VAL A 166 -17.30 -1.44 22.70
C VAL A 166 -18.40 -2.12 23.52
N ASP A 167 -18.87 -3.28 23.08
CA ASP A 167 -19.89 -4.05 23.79
C ASP A 167 -19.39 -4.51 25.16
N ALA A 168 -18.13 -4.94 25.26
CA ALA A 168 -17.52 -5.30 26.54
C ALA A 168 -17.44 -4.10 27.50
N ILE A 169 -17.09 -2.91 27.00
CA ILE A 169 -17.11 -1.65 27.78
C ILE A 169 -18.53 -1.35 28.26
N ASN A 170 -19.51 -1.40 27.36
CA ASN A 170 -20.91 -1.13 27.67
C ASN A 170 -21.47 -2.10 28.73
N GLN A 171 -21.17 -3.39 28.59
CA GLN A 171 -21.56 -4.41 29.58
C GLN A 171 -20.94 -4.15 30.95
N ARG A 172 -19.66 -3.76 31.03
CA ARG A 172 -19.03 -3.38 32.31
C ARG A 172 -19.75 -2.20 32.95
N SER A 173 -20.04 -1.15 32.17
CA SER A 173 -20.79 0.02 32.64
C SER A 173 -22.17 -0.35 33.18
N LEU A 174 -22.92 -1.19 32.46
CA LEU A 174 -24.25 -1.66 32.91
C LEU A 174 -24.19 -2.46 34.22
N ARG A 175 -23.17 -3.32 34.40
CA ARG A 175 -22.98 -4.08 35.64
C ARG A 175 -22.70 -3.16 36.83
N LEU A 176 -21.88 -2.13 36.65
CA LEU A 176 -21.59 -1.13 37.69
C LEU A 176 -22.84 -0.35 38.08
N MET A 177 -23.63 0.10 37.09
CA MET A 177 -24.89 0.82 37.34
C MET A 177 -25.91 -0.06 38.07
N ALA A 178 -26.01 -1.34 37.70
CA ALA A 178 -26.88 -2.29 38.38
C ALA A 178 -26.43 -2.54 39.84
N ALA A 179 -25.13 -2.62 40.10
CA ALA A 179 -24.60 -2.74 41.46
C ALA A 179 -24.92 -1.51 42.31
N ALA A 180 -24.70 -0.30 41.79
CA ALA A 180 -25.02 0.95 42.48
C ALA A 180 -26.51 1.03 42.86
N LYS A 181 -27.42 0.69 41.93
CA LYS A 181 -28.87 0.64 42.19
C LYS A 181 -29.28 -0.36 43.28
N ARG A 182 -28.51 -1.45 43.48
CA ARG A 182 -28.77 -2.41 44.57
C ARG A 182 -28.39 -1.85 45.93
N HIS A 183 -27.30 -1.07 46.02
CA HIS A 183 -26.83 -0.47 47.27
C HIS A 183 -27.69 0.71 47.73
N THR A 184 -28.42 1.37 46.84
CA THR A 184 -29.27 2.53 47.19
C THR A 184 -30.70 2.16 47.58
N LYS A 185 -31.08 0.88 47.55
CA LYS A 185 -32.44 0.44 47.94
C LYS A 185 -32.52 0.36 49.48
N PRO A 186 -33.36 1.16 50.15
CA PRO A 186 -33.42 1.17 51.62
C PRO A 186 -33.95 -0.16 52.15
N THR A 187 -33.28 -0.70 53.17
CA THR A 187 -33.77 -1.85 53.95
C THR A 187 -34.98 -1.41 54.75
N LYS A 188 -36.14 -2.02 54.46
CA LYS A 188 -37.35 -1.90 55.29
C LYS A 188 -37.15 -2.55 56.64
#